data_AF-D4KAM5-F1
#
_entry.id   AF-D4KAM5-F1
#
_cell.length_a   1.000
_cell.length_b   1.000
_cell.length_c   1.000
_cell.angle_alpha   90.00
_cell.angle_beta   90.00
_cell.angle_gamma   90.00
#
_symmetry.space_group_name_H-M   'P 1'
#
loop_
_entity.id
_entity.type
_entity.pdbx_description
1 polymer ?
#
loop_
_entity_poly.entity_id
_entity_poly.type
_entity_poly.pdbx_seq_one_letter_code
_entity_poly.pdbx_strand_id
1 'polypeptide(L)'
;MMFTLSAPALAESTDALMQLNISGNRAVSVLDAENGNGITVNGVEVTDANKDDVLAGTLNAGKLRYENGALCSDNVQLSGILRVTAPGTNIELNGGAYSPLATIYINDADNVTISSDNYSAIGNKAEIDCTGKVTINASGNFGTYAIGARSQADEGTLIIRNASAVEINAPQYNQVIGGRKGIADITCNGPVTIRGNAESGNRIAKNFTYQRTDGADYVYYTSEDAETEAIDGSITPIPSDAPYSYLHIEEKTFSAITVNNGIAKAGGSEVQMAFNGQKVTVTAQIDETDERKFDGWEVVNAPAGFTISAEKLAQKEFSFIMPTGNVELTAHHSNKLEVSGGTAKVNGNSNADFARPGAAVTVTAGSPEDYQFDHWEVSGGNIGKTEEELKVSPLSFTMPDAAVKLTAV
;
A
#
# COMPACT_ATOMS: atom_id res chain seq x y z
N MET A 1 3.57 -25.99 -107.22
CA MET A 1 3.79 -27.31 -106.58
C MET A 1 3.63 -27.06 -105.09
N MET A 2 2.44 -27.28 -104.52
CA MET A 2 1.95 -28.53 -103.89
C MET A 2 2.88 -29.06 -102.78
N PHE A 3 2.35 -29.15 -101.54
CA PHE A 3 2.55 -30.16 -100.47
C PHE A 3 2.40 -29.59 -99.05
N THR A 4 1.16 -29.69 -98.54
CA THR A 4 0.71 -30.37 -97.30
C THR A 4 1.34 -30.12 -95.92
N LEU A 5 0.47 -29.66 -95.01
CA LEU A 5 0.20 -30.06 -93.61
C LEU A 5 1.29 -30.79 -92.81
N SER A 6 1.61 -30.29 -91.61
CA SER A 6 1.23 -30.94 -90.33
C SER A 6 1.66 -30.10 -89.12
N ALA A 7 0.75 -29.93 -88.15
CA ALA A 7 1.12 -29.60 -86.78
C ALA A 7 1.62 -30.88 -86.09
N PRO A 8 2.51 -30.75 -85.09
CA PRO A 8 2.20 -31.32 -83.79
C PRO A 8 2.43 -30.34 -82.64
N ALA A 9 1.55 -30.46 -81.64
CA ALA A 9 1.73 -29.91 -80.31
C ALA A 9 2.96 -30.51 -79.63
N LEU A 10 3.68 -29.70 -78.84
CA LEU A 10 4.53 -30.24 -77.78
C LEU A 10 4.42 -29.34 -76.54
N ALA A 11 3.71 -29.88 -75.56
CA ALA A 11 3.76 -29.45 -74.19
C ALA A 11 5.15 -29.80 -73.63
N GLU A 12 6.05 -28.82 -73.59
CA GLU A 12 7.27 -28.86 -72.78
C GLU A 12 7.60 -27.44 -72.37
N SER A 13 7.14 -27.01 -71.19
CA SER A 13 7.80 -25.90 -70.46
C SER A 13 7.30 -25.72 -69.02
N THR A 14 6.21 -26.38 -68.60
CA THR A 14 5.69 -26.17 -67.24
C THR A 14 6.49 -26.93 -66.17
N ASP A 15 7.05 -28.11 -66.47
CA ASP A 15 7.87 -28.86 -65.51
C ASP A 15 9.32 -28.36 -65.42
N ALA A 16 9.88 -27.78 -66.49
CA ALA A 16 11.20 -27.18 -66.47
C ALA A 16 11.24 -25.85 -65.68
N LEU A 17 10.12 -25.12 -65.63
CA LEU A 17 9.97 -23.92 -64.77
C LEU A 17 9.69 -24.27 -63.30
N MET A 18 9.11 -25.44 -63.00
CA MET A 18 8.87 -25.86 -61.61
C MET A 18 10.11 -26.48 -60.92
N GLN A 19 11.09 -27.01 -61.66
CA GLN A 19 12.33 -27.53 -61.07
C GLN A 19 13.36 -26.45 -60.71
N LEU A 20 13.34 -25.29 -61.38
CA LEU A 20 14.16 -24.12 -61.02
C LEU A 20 13.74 -23.48 -59.70
N ASN A 21 12.49 -23.71 -59.26
CA ASN A 21 11.96 -23.15 -58.01
C ASN A 21 12.15 -24.07 -56.78
N ILE A 22 12.73 -25.27 -56.96
CA ILE A 22 12.91 -26.26 -55.88
C ILE A 22 14.40 -26.48 -55.52
N SER A 23 15.34 -26.00 -56.34
CA SER A 23 16.78 -26.20 -56.12
C SER A 23 17.62 -24.91 -56.07
N GLY A 24 17.00 -23.74 -56.12
CA GLY A 24 17.66 -22.44 -55.98
C GLY A 24 17.55 -21.90 -54.56
N ASN A 25 18.57 -22.14 -53.75
CA ASN A 25 18.93 -21.38 -52.56
C ASN A 25 17.80 -21.06 -51.56
N ARG A 26 17.75 -21.87 -50.50
CA ARG A 26 17.41 -21.37 -49.16
C ARG A 26 18.30 -20.17 -48.82
N ALA A 27 17.91 -18.98 -49.28
CA ALA A 27 18.08 -17.79 -48.46
C ALA A 27 17.06 -17.94 -47.32
N VAL A 28 17.39 -18.80 -46.34
CA VAL A 28 16.93 -18.58 -44.98
C VAL A 28 17.34 -17.15 -44.72
N SER A 29 16.34 -16.28 -44.59
CA SER A 29 16.54 -14.91 -44.18
C SER A 29 17.48 -14.92 -42.98
N VAL A 30 18.67 -14.35 -43.17
CA VAL A 30 19.67 -14.10 -42.13
C VAL A 30 19.19 -12.94 -41.23
N LEU A 31 17.89 -12.91 -40.92
CA LEU A 31 17.20 -11.85 -40.20
C LEU A 31 16.75 -12.27 -38.80
N ASP A 32 16.93 -13.53 -38.42
CA ASP A 32 16.52 -14.05 -37.10
C ASP A 32 17.67 -14.21 -36.09
N ALA A 33 18.88 -13.67 -36.37
CA ALA A 33 20.04 -13.82 -35.47
C ALA A 33 20.78 -12.52 -35.09
N GLU A 34 20.38 -11.36 -35.61
CA GLU A 34 20.99 -10.06 -35.27
C GLU A 34 19.95 -8.97 -34.93
N ASN A 35 18.81 -9.35 -34.36
CA ASN A 35 17.97 -8.35 -33.70
C ASN A 35 18.49 -8.19 -32.27
N GLY A 36 19.34 -7.18 -32.05
CA GLY A 36 19.73 -6.80 -30.70
C GLY A 36 18.49 -6.49 -29.86
N ASN A 37 18.57 -6.79 -28.57
CA ASN A 37 17.43 -6.64 -27.65
C ASN A 37 17.08 -5.16 -27.35
N GLY A 38 17.73 -4.20 -28.02
CA GLY A 38 17.69 -2.78 -27.69
C GLY A 38 18.41 -2.43 -26.39
N ILE A 39 19.05 -3.42 -25.75
CA ILE A 39 19.75 -3.29 -24.49
C ILE A 39 21.25 -3.11 -24.76
N THR A 40 21.88 -2.17 -24.05
CA THR A 40 23.33 -2.00 -24.08
C THR A 40 23.90 -2.00 -22.66
N VAL A 41 25.03 -2.70 -22.49
CA VAL A 41 25.79 -2.77 -21.24
C VAL A 41 27.24 -2.36 -21.51
N ASN A 42 27.69 -1.27 -20.91
CA ASN A 42 29.01 -0.69 -21.12
C ASN A 42 29.36 -0.46 -22.61
N GLY A 43 28.34 -0.18 -23.43
CA GLY A 43 28.47 0.01 -24.88
C GLY A 43 28.43 -1.28 -25.70
N VAL A 44 28.30 -2.45 -25.06
CA VAL A 44 28.10 -3.73 -25.73
C VAL A 44 26.59 -3.98 -25.86
N GLU A 45 26.13 -4.23 -27.09
CA GLU A 45 24.75 -4.62 -27.35
C GLU A 45 24.49 -6.05 -26.87
N VAL A 46 23.35 -6.27 -26.21
CA VAL A 46 22.92 -7.60 -25.79
C VAL A 46 22.17 -8.26 -26.95
N THR A 47 22.67 -9.43 -27.36
CA THR A 47 22.17 -10.25 -28.46
C THR A 47 21.99 -11.68 -27.99
N ASP A 48 21.35 -12.52 -28.79
CA ASP A 48 21.26 -13.96 -28.49
C ASP A 48 22.63 -14.64 -28.39
N ALA A 49 23.67 -14.11 -29.04
CA ALA A 49 25.01 -14.68 -29.03
C ALA A 49 25.78 -14.44 -27.73
N ASN A 50 25.49 -13.35 -27.01
CA ASN A 50 26.20 -12.97 -25.78
C ASN A 50 25.30 -12.91 -24.55
N LYS A 51 24.02 -13.26 -24.63
CA LYS A 51 23.09 -13.18 -23.49
C LYS A 51 23.54 -13.99 -22.27
N ASP A 52 24.24 -15.10 -22.45
CA ASP A 52 24.73 -15.90 -21.32
C ASP A 52 26.00 -15.32 -20.66
N ASP A 53 26.71 -14.42 -21.36
CA ASP A 53 27.87 -13.68 -20.85
C ASP A 53 28.02 -12.34 -21.59
N VAL A 54 27.28 -11.33 -21.13
CA VAL A 54 27.17 -10.03 -21.81
C VAL A 54 28.51 -9.27 -21.80
N LEU A 55 29.35 -9.54 -20.81
CA LEU A 55 30.62 -8.85 -20.58
C LEU A 55 31.82 -9.76 -20.88
N ALA A 56 31.64 -10.72 -21.78
CA ALA A 56 32.70 -11.61 -22.25
C ALA A 56 33.96 -10.81 -22.66
N GLY A 57 35.14 -11.32 -22.26
CA GLY A 57 36.42 -10.66 -22.55
C GLY A 57 36.77 -9.47 -21.65
N THR A 58 35.94 -9.16 -20.65
CA THR A 58 36.25 -8.17 -19.61
C THR A 58 36.61 -8.85 -18.27
N LEU A 59 36.99 -8.06 -17.26
CA LEU A 59 37.15 -8.53 -15.87
C LEU A 59 35.85 -9.04 -15.24
N ASN A 60 34.71 -8.82 -15.91
CA ASN A 60 33.37 -9.23 -15.49
C ASN A 60 32.80 -10.38 -16.32
N ALA A 61 33.63 -11.05 -17.13
CA ALA A 61 33.20 -12.23 -17.89
C ALA A 61 32.56 -13.29 -16.96
N GLY A 62 31.43 -13.84 -17.41
CA GLY A 62 30.62 -14.85 -16.74
C GLY A 62 29.78 -14.34 -15.57
N LYS A 63 29.72 -13.03 -15.33
CA LYS A 63 29.04 -12.47 -14.13
C LYS A 63 27.71 -11.78 -14.40
N LEU A 64 27.39 -11.50 -15.67
CA LEU A 64 26.20 -10.76 -16.07
C LEU A 64 25.56 -11.42 -17.28
N ARG A 65 24.30 -11.83 -17.13
CA ARG A 65 23.55 -12.55 -18.15
C ARG A 65 22.18 -11.90 -18.38
N TYR A 66 21.65 -12.06 -19.58
CA TYR A 66 20.29 -11.68 -19.93
C TYR A 66 19.44 -12.95 -20.06
N GLU A 67 18.52 -13.14 -19.12
CA GLU A 67 17.66 -14.32 -19.06
C GLU A 67 16.25 -13.92 -18.58
N ASN A 68 15.23 -14.61 -19.10
CA ASN A 68 13.83 -14.40 -18.68
C ASN A 68 13.35 -12.93 -18.71
N GLY A 69 13.88 -12.13 -19.65
CA GLY A 69 13.52 -10.71 -19.77
C GLY A 69 14.23 -9.77 -18.78
N ALA A 70 15.26 -10.25 -18.07
CA ALA A 70 16.01 -9.49 -17.09
C ALA A 70 17.53 -9.59 -17.32
N LEU A 71 18.25 -8.51 -17.00
CA LEU A 71 19.70 -8.51 -16.90
C LEU A 71 20.11 -8.82 -15.45
N CYS A 72 20.68 -10.00 -15.24
CA CYS A 72 20.88 -10.59 -13.93
C CYS A 72 22.38 -10.77 -13.61
N SER A 73 22.76 -10.43 -12.38
CA SER A 73 23.97 -10.95 -11.72
C SER A 73 23.57 -11.69 -10.46
N ASP A 74 24.20 -12.83 -10.19
CA ASP A 74 23.85 -13.67 -9.05
C ASP A 74 25.06 -13.96 -8.16
N ASN A 75 25.02 -13.47 -6.92
CA ASN A 75 26.05 -13.67 -5.91
C ASN A 75 27.48 -13.35 -6.39
N VAL A 76 27.63 -12.26 -7.15
CA VAL A 76 28.92 -11.87 -7.75
C VAL A 76 29.20 -10.38 -7.60
N GLN A 77 30.47 -10.06 -7.33
CA GLN A 77 30.97 -8.69 -7.40
C GLN A 77 31.50 -8.38 -8.81
N LEU A 78 30.87 -7.41 -9.44
CA LEU A 78 31.35 -6.77 -10.66
C LEU A 78 32.44 -5.75 -10.31
N SER A 79 33.37 -5.55 -11.24
CA SER A 79 34.48 -4.59 -11.14
C SER A 79 34.23 -3.37 -12.02
N GLY A 80 34.58 -2.19 -11.50
CA GLY A 80 34.53 -0.93 -12.24
C GLY A 80 33.16 -0.25 -12.23
N ILE A 81 32.79 0.32 -13.38
CA ILE A 81 31.54 1.05 -13.60
C ILE A 81 30.65 0.22 -14.53
N LEU A 82 29.35 0.17 -14.22
CA LEU A 82 28.34 -0.45 -15.05
C LEU A 82 27.42 0.64 -15.57
N ARG A 83 27.30 0.72 -16.90
CA ARG A 83 26.36 1.58 -17.60
C ARG A 83 25.41 0.70 -18.37
N VAL A 84 24.12 0.82 -18.08
CA VAL A 84 23.07 0.02 -18.70
C VAL A 84 22.05 0.98 -19.32
N THR A 85 21.65 0.69 -20.55
CA THR A 85 20.43 1.22 -21.17
C THR A 85 19.60 0.01 -21.54
N ALA A 86 18.43 -0.15 -20.92
CA ALA A 86 17.66 -1.40 -21.02
C ALA A 86 16.15 -1.12 -21.05
N PRO A 87 15.64 -0.51 -22.14
CA PRO A 87 14.22 -0.19 -22.29
C PRO A 87 13.35 -1.42 -22.04
N GLY A 88 12.34 -1.28 -21.17
CA GLY A 88 11.36 -2.34 -20.90
C GLY A 88 11.95 -3.62 -20.30
N THR A 89 13.14 -3.53 -19.71
CA THR A 89 13.90 -4.68 -19.19
C THR A 89 14.13 -4.54 -17.70
N ASN A 90 13.98 -5.64 -16.97
CA ASN A 90 14.30 -5.69 -15.54
C ASN A 90 15.81 -5.81 -15.33
N ILE A 91 16.32 -5.15 -14.30
CA ILE A 91 17.72 -5.22 -13.88
C ILE A 91 17.78 -5.81 -12.47
N GLU A 92 18.49 -6.92 -12.31
CA GLU A 92 18.60 -7.64 -11.05
C GLU A 92 20.07 -7.86 -10.71
N LEU A 93 20.61 -7.01 -9.83
CA LEU A 93 22.02 -7.06 -9.44
C LEU A 93 22.14 -7.59 -8.02
N ASN A 94 22.42 -8.89 -7.89
CA ASN A 94 22.70 -9.51 -6.61
C ASN A 94 24.21 -9.72 -6.41
N GLY A 95 24.78 -9.05 -5.40
CA GLY A 95 26.19 -9.21 -5.02
C GLY A 95 26.44 -10.27 -3.96
N GLY A 96 25.37 -10.86 -3.42
CA GLY A 96 25.41 -11.80 -2.30
C GLY A 96 26.22 -11.25 -1.14
N ALA A 97 27.33 -11.89 -0.77
CA ALA A 97 28.16 -11.43 0.33
C ALA A 97 28.83 -10.06 0.11
N TYR A 98 28.81 -9.47 -1.08
CA TYR A 98 29.46 -8.19 -1.37
C TYR A 98 28.51 -7.22 -2.07
N SER A 99 28.89 -5.95 -2.17
CA SER A 99 28.22 -5.04 -3.09
C SER A 99 28.35 -5.57 -4.52
N PRO A 100 27.26 -5.72 -5.30
CA PRO A 100 27.33 -6.16 -6.69
C PRO A 100 28.21 -5.23 -7.52
N LEU A 101 28.19 -3.92 -7.22
CA LEU A 101 29.07 -2.94 -7.87
C LEU A 101 29.24 -1.67 -7.02
N ALA A 102 30.34 -0.95 -7.25
CA ALA A 102 30.56 0.37 -6.66
C ALA A 102 29.76 1.48 -7.35
N THR A 103 29.80 1.59 -8.68
CA THR A 103 29.20 2.72 -9.42
C THR A 103 28.32 2.27 -10.57
N ILE A 104 27.02 2.57 -10.49
CA ILE A 104 25.98 2.09 -11.40
C ILE A 104 25.30 3.26 -12.10
N TYR A 105 25.06 3.13 -13.40
CA TYR A 105 24.19 4.00 -14.20
C TYR A 105 23.20 3.11 -14.94
N ILE A 106 21.90 3.28 -14.69
CA ILE A 106 20.82 2.54 -15.35
C ILE A 106 19.88 3.54 -16.00
N ASN A 107 19.55 3.32 -17.27
CA ASN A 107 18.63 4.15 -18.04
C ASN A 107 17.51 3.30 -18.64
N ASP A 108 16.29 3.81 -18.59
CA ASP A 108 15.08 3.26 -19.21
C ASP A 108 14.68 1.84 -18.75
N ALA A 109 15.16 1.38 -17.59
CA ALA A 109 14.80 0.07 -17.07
C ALA A 109 13.31 -0.01 -16.67
N ASP A 110 12.73 -1.21 -16.72
CA ASP A 110 11.37 -1.43 -16.19
C ASP A 110 11.41 -1.54 -14.66
N ASN A 111 12.03 -2.57 -14.09
CA ASN A 111 12.27 -2.65 -12.65
C ASN A 111 13.76 -2.77 -12.36
N VAL A 112 14.20 -2.24 -11.22
CA VAL A 112 15.59 -2.32 -10.77
C VAL A 112 15.65 -2.87 -9.37
N THR A 113 16.32 -4.02 -9.20
CA THR A 113 16.61 -4.61 -7.89
C THR A 113 18.12 -4.69 -7.70
N ILE A 114 18.62 -4.15 -6.60
CA ILE A 114 20.04 -4.21 -6.23
C ILE A 114 20.13 -4.74 -4.80
N SER A 115 20.89 -5.81 -4.58
CA SER A 115 20.99 -6.45 -3.26
C SER A 115 22.41 -6.84 -2.85
N SER A 116 22.64 -6.83 -1.54
CA SER A 116 23.81 -7.39 -0.86
C SER A 116 23.43 -7.86 0.54
N ASP A 117 24.00 -9.00 0.95
CA ASP A 117 23.71 -9.69 2.20
C ASP A 117 24.56 -9.19 3.36
N ASN A 118 25.80 -8.75 3.11
CA ASN A 118 26.77 -8.41 4.16
C ASN A 118 27.32 -6.97 4.05
N TYR A 119 27.56 -6.50 2.82
CA TYR A 119 28.09 -5.16 2.54
C TYR A 119 26.97 -4.23 2.08
N SER A 120 27.33 -2.97 1.81
CA SER A 120 26.46 -2.01 1.13
C SER A 120 25.88 -2.61 -0.15
N ALA A 121 24.62 -2.33 -0.49
CA ALA A 121 24.05 -2.72 -1.78
C ALA A 121 24.70 -1.94 -2.93
N ILE A 122 25.13 -0.70 -2.69
CA ILE A 122 25.83 0.14 -3.67
C ILE A 122 27.07 0.71 -2.99
N GLY A 123 28.26 0.43 -3.52
CA GLY A 123 29.50 0.81 -2.86
C GLY A 123 29.82 2.31 -2.91
N ASN A 124 29.43 3.01 -3.98
CA ASN A 124 29.80 4.41 -4.21
C ASN A 124 28.59 5.26 -4.65
N LYS A 125 28.08 5.03 -5.86
CA LYS A 125 27.05 5.89 -6.47
C LYS A 125 26.12 5.08 -7.37
N ALA A 126 24.84 5.44 -7.39
CA ALA A 126 23.91 5.00 -8.41
C ALA A 126 23.13 6.18 -9.00
N GLU A 127 22.98 6.19 -10.33
CA GLU A 127 21.93 6.94 -11.01
C GLU A 127 21.03 5.95 -11.73
N ILE A 128 19.73 6.03 -11.44
CA ILE A 128 18.74 5.08 -11.93
C ILE A 128 17.60 5.89 -12.54
N ASP A 129 17.40 5.72 -13.84
CA ASP A 129 16.17 6.09 -14.53
C ASP A 129 15.40 4.80 -14.85
N CYS A 130 14.17 4.73 -14.37
CA CYS A 130 13.38 3.50 -14.29
C CYS A 130 11.89 3.86 -14.39
N THR A 131 11.09 3.09 -15.11
CA THR A 131 9.64 3.34 -15.23
C THR A 131 8.81 2.61 -14.19
N GLY A 132 9.29 1.47 -13.70
CA GLY A 132 8.67 0.66 -12.66
C GLY A 132 9.37 0.86 -11.31
N LYS A 133 9.45 -0.20 -10.50
CA LYS A 133 9.90 -0.10 -9.11
C LYS A 133 11.42 -0.19 -9.00
N VAL A 134 12.00 0.67 -8.17
CA VAL A 134 13.39 0.54 -7.70
C VAL A 134 13.41 -0.06 -6.29
N THR A 135 14.12 -1.17 -6.12
CA THR A 135 14.30 -1.86 -4.85
C THR A 135 15.79 -1.99 -4.53
N ILE A 136 16.21 -1.51 -3.35
CA ILE A 136 17.59 -1.63 -2.87
C ILE A 136 17.58 -2.31 -1.52
N ASN A 137 18.17 -3.51 -1.44
CA ASN A 137 18.21 -4.31 -0.22
C ASN A 137 19.66 -4.44 0.28
N ALA A 138 19.96 -3.83 1.42
CA ALA A 138 21.22 -3.97 2.11
C ALA A 138 20.98 -4.63 3.47
N SER A 139 21.08 -5.96 3.50
CA SER A 139 20.78 -6.79 4.67
C SER A 139 21.93 -6.81 5.70
N GLY A 140 23.10 -6.37 5.27
CA GLY A 140 24.36 -6.58 5.98
C GLY A 140 24.68 -5.57 7.06
N ASN A 141 25.76 -5.83 7.80
CA ASN A 141 26.25 -4.99 8.91
C ASN A 141 27.75 -4.65 8.82
N PHE A 142 28.44 -5.06 7.73
CA PHE A 142 29.87 -4.81 7.58
C PHE A 142 30.19 -3.41 7.01
N GLY A 143 29.26 -2.85 6.22
CA GLY A 143 29.38 -1.50 5.69
C GLY A 143 29.06 -0.44 6.74
N THR A 144 29.54 0.80 6.53
CA THR A 144 29.04 1.94 7.31
C THR A 144 27.65 2.38 6.86
N TYR A 145 27.35 2.21 5.57
CA TYR A 145 26.13 2.68 4.90
C TYR A 145 25.58 1.60 3.99
N ALA A 146 24.27 1.61 3.72
CA ALA A 146 23.68 0.74 2.71
C ALA A 146 24.05 1.18 1.29
N ILE A 147 24.23 2.49 1.12
CA ILE A 147 24.62 3.12 -0.14
C ILE A 147 25.76 4.10 0.13
N GLY A 148 26.91 3.83 -0.49
CA GLY A 148 28.13 4.63 -0.41
C GLY A 148 29.18 4.11 0.58
N ALA A 149 30.34 4.75 0.58
CA ALA A 149 31.51 4.43 1.40
C ALA A 149 32.17 5.71 1.93
N ARG A 150 33.20 5.58 2.79
CA ARG A 150 33.91 6.72 3.42
C ARG A 150 35.16 7.20 2.66
N SER A 151 35.59 6.49 1.64
CA SER A 151 36.91 6.56 1.00
C SER A 151 37.09 7.66 -0.05
N GLN A 152 36.04 8.19 -0.70
CA GLN A 152 36.18 9.07 -1.87
C GLN A 152 35.19 10.25 -1.92
N ALA A 153 35.45 11.20 -2.84
CA ALA A 153 34.72 12.47 -2.97
C ALA A 153 33.27 12.34 -3.44
N ASP A 154 32.95 11.34 -4.27
CA ASP A 154 31.62 11.18 -4.88
C ASP A 154 30.76 10.10 -4.20
N GLU A 155 31.29 9.44 -3.16
CA GLU A 155 30.63 8.35 -2.45
C GLU A 155 29.42 8.78 -1.64
N GLY A 156 28.38 7.96 -1.72
CA GLY A 156 27.08 8.17 -1.09
C GLY A 156 26.16 9.02 -1.94
N THR A 157 26.12 8.82 -3.25
CA THR A 157 25.18 9.53 -4.13
C THR A 157 24.17 8.55 -4.71
N LEU A 158 22.88 8.77 -4.44
CA LEU A 158 21.78 8.06 -5.05
C LEU A 158 20.90 9.06 -5.79
N ILE A 159 20.70 8.83 -7.08
CA ILE A 159 19.73 9.60 -7.88
C ILE A 159 18.76 8.62 -8.51
N ILE A 160 17.47 8.81 -8.27
CA ILE A 160 16.39 8.01 -8.87
C ILE A 160 15.44 8.93 -9.62
N ARG A 161 15.09 8.56 -10.85
CA ARG A 161 14.18 9.30 -11.72
C ARG A 161 13.08 8.38 -12.24
N ASN A 162 11.88 8.96 -12.40
CA ASN A 162 10.70 8.38 -13.06
C ASN A 162 10.12 7.08 -12.47
N ALA A 163 10.72 6.54 -11.41
CA ALA A 163 10.29 5.29 -10.80
C ALA A 163 8.81 5.35 -10.38
N SER A 164 8.10 4.24 -10.58
CA SER A 164 6.71 4.08 -10.13
C SER A 164 6.60 3.86 -8.62
N ALA A 165 7.69 3.43 -7.98
CA ALA A 165 7.85 3.31 -6.54
C ALA A 165 9.32 3.12 -6.20
N VAL A 166 9.71 3.48 -4.97
CA VAL A 166 11.07 3.26 -4.46
C VAL A 166 11.00 2.57 -3.11
N GLU A 167 11.76 1.50 -2.94
CA GLU A 167 11.92 0.81 -1.66
C GLU A 167 13.40 0.58 -1.35
N ILE A 168 13.85 1.10 -0.21
CA ILE A 168 15.22 0.94 0.27
C ILE A 168 15.17 0.30 1.66
N ASN A 169 15.65 -0.93 1.77
CA ASN A 169 15.66 -1.69 3.01
C ASN A 169 17.09 -1.84 3.51
N ALA A 170 17.39 -1.18 4.64
CA ALA A 170 18.70 -1.10 5.26
C ALA A 170 18.61 -1.17 6.80
N PRO A 171 17.90 -2.16 7.38
CA PRO A 171 17.51 -2.17 8.79
C PRO A 171 18.69 -2.21 9.78
N GLN A 172 19.88 -2.63 9.33
CA GLN A 172 21.08 -2.69 10.18
C GLN A 172 21.91 -1.40 10.15
N TYR A 173 21.59 -0.46 9.25
CA TYR A 173 22.42 0.72 9.02
C TYR A 173 21.91 1.95 9.76
N ASN A 174 22.80 2.56 10.54
CA ASN A 174 22.48 3.78 11.30
C ASN A 174 22.36 5.02 10.41
N GLN A 175 22.94 4.96 9.22
CA GLN A 175 22.75 5.92 8.15
C GLN A 175 22.61 5.14 6.84
N VAL A 176 21.48 5.31 6.14
CA VAL A 176 21.17 4.52 4.94
C VAL A 176 22.05 4.92 3.76
N ILE A 177 21.98 6.19 3.36
CA ILE A 177 22.80 6.79 2.30
C ILE A 177 23.88 7.66 2.95
N GLY A 178 25.14 7.29 2.75
CA GLY A 178 26.23 7.98 3.42
C GLY A 178 27.56 7.87 2.70
N GLY A 179 28.53 8.60 3.24
CA GLY A 179 29.82 8.83 2.61
C GLY A 179 30.17 10.31 2.67
N ARG A 180 31.11 10.76 1.84
CA ARG A 180 31.52 12.17 1.86
C ARG A 180 30.37 13.09 1.46
N LYS A 181 29.57 12.70 0.45
CA LYS A 181 28.38 13.46 0.00
C LYS A 181 27.12 13.08 0.76
N GLY A 182 26.75 11.79 0.77
CA GLY A 182 25.50 11.33 1.41
C GLY A 182 24.25 12.00 0.83
N ILE A 183 24.17 12.11 -0.50
CA ILE A 183 23.08 12.71 -1.25
C ILE A 183 22.11 11.63 -1.70
N ALA A 184 20.82 11.87 -1.47
CA ALA A 184 19.73 11.13 -2.08
C ALA A 184 18.79 12.13 -2.77
N ASP A 185 18.65 11.99 -4.09
CA ASP A 185 17.75 12.79 -4.91
C ASP A 185 16.76 11.86 -5.60
N ILE A 186 15.50 11.92 -5.17
CA ILE A 186 14.46 10.97 -5.58
C ILE A 186 13.33 11.74 -6.26
N THR A 187 13.15 11.48 -7.55
CA THR A 187 11.99 11.93 -8.31
C THR A 187 11.08 10.73 -8.56
N CYS A 188 9.92 10.69 -7.89
CA CYS A 188 9.00 9.54 -7.90
C CYS A 188 7.56 10.00 -7.59
N ASN A 189 6.60 9.65 -8.46
CA ASN A 189 5.18 9.96 -8.25
C ASN A 189 4.47 8.89 -7.42
N GLY A 190 5.02 7.68 -7.33
CA GLY A 190 4.49 6.65 -6.45
C GLY A 190 5.09 6.67 -5.05
N PRO A 191 4.78 5.64 -4.23
CA PRO A 191 5.26 5.55 -2.87
C PRO A 191 6.78 5.40 -2.80
N VAL A 192 7.39 6.07 -1.83
CA VAL A 192 8.82 5.95 -1.49
C VAL A 192 8.93 5.48 -0.05
N THR A 193 9.59 4.35 0.19
CA THR A 193 9.85 3.84 1.53
C THR A 193 11.33 3.61 1.73
N ILE A 194 11.88 4.18 2.79
CA ILE A 194 13.27 4.02 3.19
C ILE A 194 13.32 3.58 4.65
N ARG A 195 13.91 2.43 4.89
CA ARG A 195 14.05 1.81 6.22
C ARG A 195 15.52 1.70 6.59
N GLY A 196 15.93 2.43 7.61
CA GLY A 196 17.22 2.30 8.29
C GLY A 196 17.07 1.59 9.64
N ASN A 197 18.11 1.64 10.46
CA ASN A 197 18.06 1.13 11.84
C ASN A 197 17.18 2.04 12.72
N ALA A 198 16.02 1.57 13.15
CA ALA A 198 15.10 2.33 14.00
C ALA A 198 15.59 2.51 15.44
N GLU A 199 16.38 1.56 15.97
CA GLU A 199 16.81 1.55 17.37
C GLU A 199 18.01 2.47 17.65
N SER A 200 18.89 2.66 16.67
CA SER A 200 20.12 3.45 16.83
C SER A 200 20.46 4.36 15.65
N GLY A 201 19.62 4.37 14.62
CA GLY A 201 19.84 5.15 13.40
C GLY A 201 19.58 6.64 13.59
N ASN A 202 20.45 7.43 12.95
CA ASN A 202 20.54 8.87 13.17
C ASN A 202 20.03 9.70 11.98
N ARG A 203 19.88 9.12 10.78
CA ARG A 203 19.37 9.78 9.56
C ARG A 203 19.32 8.84 8.35
N ILE A 204 18.48 9.16 7.37
CA ILE A 204 18.46 8.51 6.04
C ILE A 204 19.66 8.96 5.20
N ALA A 205 19.86 10.27 5.05
CA ALA A 205 20.90 10.86 4.20
C ALA A 205 21.44 12.15 4.83
N LYS A 206 22.53 12.71 4.29
CA LYS A 206 23.01 14.05 4.68
C LYS A 206 22.29 15.16 3.92
N ASN A 207 21.94 14.88 2.68
CA ASN A 207 21.15 15.75 1.83
C ASN A 207 20.12 14.89 1.09
N PHE A 208 18.85 15.13 1.34
CA PHE A 208 17.71 14.43 0.83
C PHE A 208 16.85 15.43 0.08
N THR A 209 16.53 15.11 -1.17
CA THR A 209 15.57 15.85 -1.98
C THR A 209 14.56 14.85 -2.50
N TYR A 210 13.28 15.19 -2.38
CA TYR A 210 12.18 14.45 -2.96
C TYR A 210 11.37 15.39 -3.85
N GLN A 211 11.00 14.91 -5.03
CA GLN A 211 10.18 15.65 -5.97
C GLN A 211 9.18 14.74 -6.66
N ARG A 212 8.00 15.29 -6.91
CA ARG A 212 6.99 14.71 -7.80
C ARG A 212 6.97 15.49 -9.11
N THR A 213 6.76 14.78 -10.20
CA THR A 213 6.69 15.37 -11.55
C THR A 213 5.27 15.77 -11.95
N ASP A 214 4.26 15.21 -11.29
CA ASP A 214 2.85 15.53 -11.52
C ASP A 214 2.38 16.79 -10.79
N GLY A 215 3.19 17.35 -9.88
CA GLY A 215 2.86 18.52 -9.09
C GLY A 215 1.82 18.29 -8.00
N ALA A 216 1.44 17.04 -7.71
CA ALA A 216 0.56 16.72 -6.60
C ALA A 216 1.26 16.94 -5.25
N ASP A 217 0.49 17.26 -4.22
CA ASP A 217 0.98 17.33 -2.84
C ASP A 217 1.33 15.93 -2.32
N TYR A 218 2.15 15.86 -1.28
CA TYR A 218 2.54 14.61 -0.64
C TYR A 218 2.42 14.70 0.89
N VAL A 219 2.27 13.54 1.51
CA VAL A 219 2.42 13.36 2.95
C VAL A 219 3.59 12.43 3.23
N TYR A 220 4.14 12.49 4.43
CA TYR A 220 5.18 11.56 4.84
C TYR A 220 5.08 11.12 6.29
N TYR A 221 5.60 9.92 6.55
CA TYR A 221 5.62 9.27 7.84
C TYR A 221 7.07 9.01 8.25
N THR A 222 7.34 9.17 9.54
CA THR A 222 8.67 8.94 10.11
C THR A 222 8.70 7.74 11.06
N SER A 223 7.61 6.97 11.10
CA SER A 223 7.45 5.74 11.87
C SER A 223 6.56 4.76 11.10
N GLU A 224 6.75 3.45 11.34
CA GLU A 224 5.83 2.39 10.87
C GLU A 224 4.63 2.18 11.80
N ASP A 225 4.59 2.88 12.95
CA ASP A 225 3.46 2.81 13.88
C ASP A 225 2.20 3.41 13.23
N ALA A 226 1.17 2.58 13.08
CA ALA A 226 -0.11 2.92 12.46
C ALA A 226 -0.88 4.03 13.17
N GLU A 227 -0.55 4.35 14.43
CA GLU A 227 -1.15 5.47 15.16
C GLU A 227 -0.38 6.79 14.96
N THR A 228 0.71 6.78 14.19
CA THR A 228 1.47 8.00 13.84
C THR A 228 0.74 8.79 12.78
N GLU A 229 0.46 10.05 13.07
CA GLU A 229 -0.10 10.99 12.11
C GLU A 229 0.91 11.34 11.00
N ALA A 230 0.43 11.33 9.76
CA ALA A 230 1.22 11.75 8.61
C ALA A 230 1.47 13.26 8.65
N ILE A 231 2.65 13.65 8.18
CA ILE A 231 3.04 15.06 8.10
C ILE A 231 2.73 15.57 6.69
N ASP A 232 2.02 16.69 6.62
CA ASP A 232 1.69 17.38 5.37
C ASP A 232 2.93 18.05 4.77
N GLY A 233 3.46 17.45 3.69
CA GLY A 233 4.71 17.90 3.05
C GLY A 233 4.62 19.29 2.41
N SER A 234 3.41 19.74 2.07
CA SER A 234 3.16 21.09 1.54
C SER A 234 3.33 22.19 2.60
N ILE A 235 3.13 21.84 3.88
CA ILE A 235 3.22 22.74 5.02
C ILE A 235 4.57 22.58 5.72
N THR A 236 4.99 21.34 5.93
CA THR A 236 6.25 20.99 6.57
C THR A 236 7.06 20.13 5.62
N PRO A 237 7.93 20.71 4.78
CA PRO A 237 8.77 19.94 3.87
C PRO A 237 9.71 18.98 4.61
N ILE A 238 10.10 17.89 3.96
CA ILE A 238 11.07 16.94 4.50
C ILE A 238 12.39 17.69 4.70
N PRO A 239 13.01 17.65 5.89
CA PRO A 239 14.31 18.27 6.13
C PRO A 239 15.37 17.69 5.19
N SER A 240 16.25 18.54 4.66
CA SER A 240 17.32 18.08 3.77
C SER A 240 18.25 17.08 4.43
N ASP A 241 18.50 17.16 5.73
CA ASP A 241 19.35 16.20 6.43
C ASP A 241 18.61 14.94 6.90
N ALA A 242 17.35 14.76 6.47
CA ALA A 242 16.43 13.64 6.70
C ALA A 242 16.79 12.81 7.95
N PRO A 243 16.62 13.37 9.16
CA PRO A 243 17.15 12.83 10.42
C PRO A 243 16.43 11.58 10.92
N TYR A 244 15.63 10.94 10.07
CA TYR A 244 14.77 9.82 10.40
C TYR A 244 15.47 8.49 10.14
N SER A 245 15.10 7.46 10.89
CA SER A 245 15.45 6.07 10.60
C SER A 245 14.42 5.40 9.69
N TYR A 246 13.20 5.93 9.63
CA TYR A 246 12.16 5.52 8.70
C TYR A 246 11.63 6.74 7.96
N LEU A 247 11.40 6.59 6.66
CA LEU A 247 10.72 7.60 5.86
C LEU A 247 9.80 6.88 4.87
N HIS A 248 8.51 7.15 4.95
CA HIS A 248 7.55 6.76 3.93
C HIS A 248 6.90 8.01 3.36
N ILE A 249 6.83 8.12 2.04
CA ILE A 249 6.26 9.25 1.32
C ILE A 249 5.22 8.70 0.36
N GLU A 250 4.07 9.34 0.30
CA GLU A 250 2.99 9.00 -0.62
C GLU A 250 2.24 10.25 -1.08
N GLU A 251 1.46 10.10 -2.14
CA GLU A 251 0.58 11.17 -2.62
C GLU A 251 -0.45 11.55 -1.56
N LYS A 252 -0.64 12.85 -1.37
CA LYS A 252 -1.67 13.37 -0.48
C LYS A 252 -3.04 13.15 -1.11
N THR A 253 -3.76 12.17 -0.60
CA THR A 253 -5.12 11.83 -1.02
C THR A 253 -6.10 12.09 0.12
N PHE A 254 -7.38 12.28 -0.19
CA PHE A 254 -8.42 12.57 0.79
C PHE A 254 -9.49 11.50 0.78
N SER A 255 -10.02 11.21 1.96
CA SER A 255 -11.13 10.29 2.15
C SER A 255 -12.27 10.98 2.90
N ALA A 256 -13.50 10.55 2.63
CA ALA A 256 -14.68 11.11 3.27
C ALA A 256 -14.89 10.51 4.67
N ILE A 257 -15.40 11.34 5.58
CA ILE A 257 -15.77 10.98 6.94
C ILE A 257 -17.25 11.32 7.12
N THR A 258 -18.04 10.31 7.45
CA THR A 258 -19.45 10.49 7.81
C THR A 258 -19.64 10.11 9.27
N VAL A 259 -20.17 11.03 10.06
CA VAL A 259 -20.44 10.81 11.49
C VAL A 259 -21.91 11.09 11.76
N ASN A 260 -22.68 10.04 12.07
CA ASN A 260 -24.08 10.16 12.45
C ASN A 260 -24.19 10.35 13.97
N ASN A 261 -25.03 11.29 14.40
CA ASN A 261 -25.21 11.69 15.81
C ASN A 261 -23.90 12.12 16.49
N GLY A 262 -22.99 12.73 15.73
CA GLY A 262 -21.70 13.20 16.21
C GLY A 262 -21.02 14.10 15.21
N ILE A 263 -19.80 14.51 15.52
CA ILE A 263 -18.97 15.34 14.66
C ILE A 263 -17.57 14.75 14.54
N ALA A 264 -16.90 15.00 13.41
CA ALA A 264 -15.48 14.73 13.21
C ALA A 264 -14.70 16.04 13.17
N LYS A 265 -13.52 16.05 13.79
CA LYS A 265 -12.58 17.18 13.76
C LYS A 265 -11.20 16.71 13.31
N ALA A 266 -10.56 17.51 12.47
CA ALA A 266 -9.15 17.36 12.08
C ALA A 266 -8.48 18.74 12.13
N GLY A 267 -7.25 18.82 12.67
CA GLY A 267 -6.58 20.11 12.89
C GLY A 267 -7.38 21.09 13.78
N GLY A 268 -8.26 20.58 14.64
CA GLY A 268 -9.12 21.37 15.54
C GLY A 268 -10.42 21.91 14.92
N SER A 269 -10.63 21.76 13.61
CA SER A 269 -11.85 22.20 12.92
C SER A 269 -12.75 21.03 12.59
N GLU A 270 -14.06 21.26 12.55
CA GLU A 270 -15.03 20.26 12.09
C GLU A 270 -14.83 19.99 10.59
N VAL A 271 -14.84 18.71 10.21
CA VAL A 271 -14.53 18.29 8.84
C VAL A 271 -15.46 17.15 8.39
N GLN A 272 -15.65 17.05 7.08
CA GLN A 272 -16.30 15.90 6.41
C GLN A 272 -15.31 15.10 5.56
N MET A 273 -14.07 15.57 5.46
CA MET A 273 -12.97 14.93 4.74
C MET A 273 -11.67 15.22 5.48
N ALA A 274 -10.75 14.28 5.44
CA ALA A 274 -9.39 14.44 5.94
C ALA A 274 -8.42 13.82 4.93
N PHE A 275 -7.17 14.29 4.90
CA PHE A 275 -6.16 13.60 4.09
C PHE A 275 -5.81 12.27 4.76
N ASN A 276 -5.47 11.26 3.95
CA ASN A 276 -5.11 9.94 4.44
C ASN A 276 -3.84 10.05 5.29
N GLY A 277 -3.85 9.44 6.47
CA GLY A 277 -2.81 9.59 7.49
C GLY A 277 -3.04 10.75 8.47
N GLN A 278 -4.02 11.63 8.25
CA GLN A 278 -4.34 12.70 9.20
C GLN A 278 -5.01 12.17 10.46
N LYS A 279 -4.74 12.75 11.63
CA LYS A 279 -5.46 12.41 12.85
C LYS A 279 -6.84 13.05 12.86
N VAL A 280 -7.85 12.21 13.05
CA VAL A 280 -9.26 12.60 13.16
C VAL A 280 -9.75 12.28 14.56
N THR A 281 -10.43 13.24 15.20
CA THR A 281 -11.14 13.05 16.48
C THR A 281 -12.63 13.08 16.22
N VAL A 282 -13.36 12.07 16.71
CA VAL A 282 -14.81 12.03 16.64
C VAL A 282 -15.41 12.21 18.04
N THR A 283 -16.50 12.97 18.13
CA THR A 283 -17.19 13.27 19.39
C THR A 283 -18.70 13.04 19.21
N ALA A 284 -19.31 12.25 20.09
CA ALA A 284 -20.73 11.94 20.03
C ALA A 284 -21.55 13.15 20.49
N GLN A 285 -22.56 13.51 19.71
CA GLN A 285 -23.53 14.57 20.02
C GLN A 285 -24.83 13.93 20.53
N ILE A 286 -24.70 13.15 21.60
CA ILE A 286 -25.83 12.61 22.35
C ILE A 286 -26.03 13.45 23.61
N ASP A 287 -27.22 14.03 23.71
CA ASP A 287 -27.70 14.70 24.92
C ASP A 287 -28.00 13.64 25.99
N GLU A 288 -27.09 13.51 26.95
CA GLU A 288 -27.22 12.56 28.05
C GLU A 288 -28.14 13.11 29.14
N THR A 289 -29.07 12.28 29.57
CA THR A 289 -30.05 12.53 30.62
C THR A 289 -30.24 11.24 31.43
N ASP A 290 -31.00 11.29 32.52
CA ASP A 290 -31.36 10.07 33.27
C ASP A 290 -32.16 9.07 32.41
N GLU A 291 -32.78 9.53 31.33
CA GLU A 291 -33.62 8.76 30.41
C GLU A 291 -32.87 8.28 29.16
N ARG A 292 -31.70 8.84 28.86
CA ARG A 292 -30.95 8.60 27.61
C ARG A 292 -29.46 8.72 27.86
N LYS A 293 -28.68 7.72 27.46
CA LYS A 293 -27.22 7.74 27.60
C LYS A 293 -26.52 7.32 26.32
N PHE A 294 -25.29 7.79 26.14
CA PHE A 294 -24.41 7.30 25.08
C PHE A 294 -24.16 5.79 25.26
N ASP A 295 -24.22 5.04 24.17
CA ASP A 295 -24.12 3.58 24.17
C ASP A 295 -23.10 3.07 23.14
N GLY A 296 -22.03 3.85 22.93
CA GLY A 296 -20.93 3.49 22.05
C GLY A 296 -21.15 3.87 20.58
N TRP A 297 -20.06 3.74 19.84
CA TRP A 297 -19.99 3.93 18.40
C TRP A 297 -20.12 2.61 17.66
N GLU A 298 -20.67 2.69 16.45
CA GLU A 298 -20.64 1.63 15.46
C GLU A 298 -19.88 2.09 14.22
N VAL A 299 -18.99 1.24 13.70
CA VAL A 299 -18.37 1.42 12.39
C VAL A 299 -19.33 0.86 11.35
N VAL A 300 -20.01 1.75 10.63
CA VAL A 300 -21.00 1.37 9.60
C VAL A 300 -20.31 1.00 8.30
N ASN A 301 -19.28 1.76 7.93
CA ASN A 301 -18.49 1.54 6.74
C ASN A 301 -17.03 1.90 6.99
N ALA A 302 -16.12 1.08 6.49
CA ALA A 302 -14.68 1.28 6.60
C ALA A 302 -13.96 0.52 5.48
N PRO A 303 -12.77 0.99 5.07
CA PRO A 303 -11.93 0.25 4.12
C PRO A 303 -11.48 -1.09 4.71
N ALA A 304 -11.22 -2.06 3.83
CA ALA A 304 -10.79 -3.40 4.23
C ALA A 304 -9.50 -3.35 5.06
N GLY A 305 -9.48 -4.07 6.18
CA GLY A 305 -8.33 -4.13 7.10
C GLY A 305 -8.25 -2.97 8.10
N PHE A 306 -9.07 -1.92 7.98
CA PHE A 306 -9.17 -0.88 9.00
C PHE A 306 -10.13 -1.31 10.11
N THR A 307 -9.70 -1.15 11.36
CA THR A 307 -10.52 -1.47 12.54
C THR A 307 -10.30 -0.43 13.63
N ILE A 308 -11.36 -0.13 14.38
CA ILE A 308 -11.29 0.67 15.60
C ILE A 308 -11.55 -0.27 16.78
N SER A 309 -10.74 -0.18 17.83
CA SER A 309 -10.88 -1.05 19.01
C SER A 309 -12.21 -0.80 19.74
N ALA A 310 -12.75 -1.86 20.35
CA ALA A 310 -13.97 -1.76 21.16
C ALA A 310 -13.82 -0.75 22.31
N GLU A 311 -12.61 -0.62 22.87
CA GLU A 311 -12.30 0.37 23.91
C GLU A 311 -12.45 1.81 23.41
N LYS A 312 -11.99 2.11 22.18
CA LYS A 312 -12.18 3.43 21.56
C LYS A 312 -13.66 3.65 21.24
N LEU A 313 -14.36 2.65 20.68
CA LEU A 313 -15.78 2.75 20.36
C LEU A 313 -16.68 2.94 21.59
N ALA A 314 -16.24 2.53 22.78
CA ALA A 314 -16.98 2.76 24.03
C ALA A 314 -16.79 4.18 24.60
N GLN A 315 -15.84 4.97 24.08
CA GLN A 315 -15.58 6.34 24.53
C GLN A 315 -16.47 7.34 23.78
N LYS A 316 -16.99 8.33 24.51
CA LYS A 316 -17.81 9.42 23.92
C LYS A 316 -17.03 10.22 22.88
N GLU A 317 -15.71 10.30 23.06
CA GLU A 317 -14.77 10.93 22.14
C GLU A 317 -13.53 10.05 22.00
N PHE A 318 -13.04 9.87 20.78
CA PHE A 318 -11.77 9.19 20.51
C PHE A 318 -11.13 9.68 19.22
N SER A 319 -9.86 9.35 19.01
CA SER A 319 -9.14 9.65 17.77
C SER A 319 -8.68 8.39 17.02
N PHE A 320 -8.55 8.51 15.71
CA PHE A 320 -7.95 7.54 14.82
C PHE A 320 -7.18 8.23 13.69
N ILE A 321 -6.30 7.48 13.02
CA ILE A 321 -5.60 7.93 11.82
C ILE A 321 -6.47 7.63 10.60
N MET A 322 -6.75 8.65 9.78
CA MET A 322 -7.63 8.51 8.62
C MET A 322 -7.05 7.47 7.63
N PRO A 323 -7.75 6.36 7.36
CA PRO A 323 -7.25 5.36 6.43
C PRO A 323 -7.45 5.82 4.97
N THR A 324 -6.81 5.11 4.05
CA THR A 324 -7.15 5.19 2.63
C THR A 324 -8.51 4.55 2.39
N GLY A 325 -9.52 5.39 2.15
CA GLY A 325 -10.91 4.99 1.95
C GLY A 325 -11.86 5.63 2.95
N ASN A 326 -13.13 5.71 2.57
CA ASN A 326 -14.15 6.41 3.35
C ASN A 326 -14.47 5.69 4.67
N VAL A 327 -14.74 6.46 5.71
CA VAL A 327 -15.15 5.95 7.02
C VAL A 327 -16.52 6.51 7.40
N GLU A 328 -17.40 5.64 7.88
CA GLU A 328 -18.72 6.00 8.42
C GLU A 328 -18.87 5.45 9.83
N LEU A 329 -19.22 6.35 10.76
CA LEU A 329 -19.42 6.07 12.18
C LEU A 329 -20.79 6.54 12.62
N THR A 330 -21.45 5.77 13.47
CA THR A 330 -22.72 6.16 14.10
C THR A 330 -22.58 6.10 15.60
N ALA A 331 -22.82 7.23 16.28
CA ALA A 331 -22.98 7.25 17.73
C ALA A 331 -24.38 6.74 18.07
N HIS A 332 -24.44 5.72 18.92
CA HIS A 332 -25.68 5.17 19.42
C HIS A 332 -25.98 5.73 20.80
N HIS A 333 -27.28 5.83 21.08
CA HIS A 333 -27.77 6.03 22.43
C HIS A 333 -28.65 4.87 22.83
N SER A 334 -28.75 4.67 24.15
CA SER A 334 -29.75 3.80 24.74
C SER A 334 -30.73 4.62 25.57
N ASN A 335 -32.00 4.23 25.50
CA ASN A 335 -33.08 4.82 26.28
C ASN A 335 -33.36 3.97 27.52
N LYS A 336 -33.78 4.62 28.60
CA LYS A 336 -34.09 3.97 29.86
C LYS A 336 -35.30 3.04 29.72
N LEU A 337 -35.20 1.85 30.32
CA LEU A 337 -36.26 0.87 30.41
C LEU A 337 -36.53 0.60 31.91
N GLU A 338 -37.65 1.10 32.41
CA GLU A 338 -38.08 0.86 33.79
C GLU A 338 -39.23 -0.14 33.81
N VAL A 339 -39.04 -1.25 34.53
CA VAL A 339 -40.09 -2.27 34.74
C VAL A 339 -40.33 -2.44 36.24
N SER A 340 -41.52 -2.06 36.70
CA SER A 340 -41.98 -2.23 38.08
C SER A 340 -42.89 -3.45 38.19
N GLY A 341 -42.70 -4.26 39.23
CA GLY A 341 -43.50 -5.48 39.45
C GLY A 341 -43.16 -6.64 38.49
N GLY A 342 -42.04 -6.55 37.75
CA GLY A 342 -41.61 -7.58 36.80
C GLY A 342 -40.13 -7.52 36.47
N THR A 343 -39.71 -8.26 35.46
CA THR A 343 -38.32 -8.31 34.96
C THR A 343 -38.27 -8.03 33.46
N ALA A 344 -37.16 -7.49 32.99
CA ALA A 344 -36.92 -7.20 31.58
C ALA A 344 -35.76 -8.03 31.01
N LYS A 345 -35.89 -8.42 29.75
CA LYS A 345 -34.81 -8.93 28.91
C LYS A 345 -34.69 -8.10 27.65
N VAL A 346 -33.47 -7.65 27.33
CA VAL A 346 -33.15 -6.90 26.11
C VAL A 346 -32.25 -7.77 25.24
N ASN A 347 -32.68 -8.08 24.03
CA ASN A 347 -32.02 -9.03 23.12
C ASN A 347 -31.65 -10.36 23.80
N GLY A 348 -32.50 -10.84 24.72
CA GLY A 348 -32.29 -12.06 25.49
C GLY A 348 -31.40 -11.92 26.73
N ASN A 349 -30.73 -10.78 26.93
CA ASN A 349 -29.93 -10.51 28.14
C ASN A 349 -30.83 -9.99 29.28
N SER A 350 -30.65 -10.51 30.50
CA SER A 350 -31.51 -10.21 31.65
C SER A 350 -31.13 -8.90 32.36
N ASN A 351 -32.11 -8.26 32.98
CA ASN A 351 -31.95 -7.09 33.87
C ASN A 351 -31.29 -5.88 33.21
N ALA A 352 -31.76 -5.52 32.01
CA ALA A 352 -31.29 -4.34 31.30
C ALA A 352 -32.17 -3.12 31.65
N ASP A 353 -31.56 -2.12 32.28
CA ASP A 353 -32.22 -0.83 32.60
C ASP A 353 -32.17 0.16 31.43
N PHE A 354 -31.48 -0.21 30.35
CA PHE A 354 -31.29 0.60 29.15
C PHE A 354 -31.28 -0.29 27.91
N ALA A 355 -31.84 0.23 26.82
CA ALA A 355 -31.87 -0.46 25.54
C ALA A 355 -31.75 0.52 24.37
N ARG A 356 -31.04 0.13 23.32
CA ARG A 356 -30.99 0.89 22.07
C ARG A 356 -32.38 0.95 21.44
N PRO A 357 -32.77 2.07 20.81
CA PRO A 357 -33.91 2.08 19.91
C PRO A 357 -33.83 0.92 18.90
N GLY A 358 -34.94 0.22 18.68
CA GLY A 358 -34.98 -0.96 17.83
C GLY A 358 -34.62 -2.29 18.51
N ALA A 359 -34.07 -2.28 19.73
CA ALA A 359 -33.77 -3.52 20.45
C ALA A 359 -35.04 -4.30 20.80
N ALA A 360 -34.97 -5.63 20.75
CA ALA A 360 -36.08 -6.49 21.16
C ALA A 360 -36.14 -6.57 22.68
N VAL A 361 -37.30 -6.19 23.24
CA VAL A 361 -37.54 -6.20 24.68
C VAL A 361 -38.60 -7.24 25.01
N THR A 362 -38.40 -8.02 26.06
CA THR A 362 -39.40 -8.91 26.64
C THR A 362 -39.50 -8.66 28.14
N VAL A 363 -40.72 -8.39 28.62
CA VAL A 363 -41.00 -8.17 30.04
C VAL A 363 -41.89 -9.28 30.58
N THR A 364 -41.60 -9.72 31.79
CA THR A 364 -42.35 -10.79 32.47
C THR A 364 -42.81 -10.26 33.82
N ALA A 365 -44.13 -10.31 34.06
CA ALA A 365 -44.71 -9.90 35.32
C ALA A 365 -44.28 -10.86 36.43
N GLY A 366 -44.01 -10.32 37.61
CA GLY A 366 -43.87 -11.14 38.80
C GLY A 366 -45.19 -11.84 39.13
N SER A 367 -45.12 -12.98 39.82
CA SER A 367 -46.31 -13.66 40.34
C SER A 367 -46.17 -13.82 41.85
N PRO A 368 -46.56 -12.80 42.63
CA PRO A 368 -46.65 -12.91 44.08
C PRO A 368 -47.69 -13.97 44.47
N GLU A 369 -47.52 -14.62 45.62
CA GLU A 369 -48.32 -15.80 46.03
C GLU A 369 -49.84 -15.52 46.13
N ASP A 370 -50.22 -14.28 46.47
CA ASP A 370 -51.63 -13.87 46.68
C ASP A 370 -52.20 -12.97 45.56
N TYR A 371 -51.46 -12.76 44.46
CA TYR A 371 -51.86 -11.84 43.38
C TYR A 371 -51.82 -12.53 42.02
N GLN A 372 -52.75 -12.17 41.14
CA GLN A 372 -52.71 -12.55 39.73
C GLN A 372 -52.43 -11.31 38.90
N PHE A 373 -51.55 -11.46 37.92
CA PHE A 373 -51.27 -10.42 36.94
C PHE A 373 -52.54 -10.12 36.13
N ASP A 374 -52.93 -8.84 36.07
CA ASP A 374 -54.08 -8.38 35.30
C ASP A 374 -53.63 -7.83 33.94
N HIS A 375 -52.76 -6.81 33.94
CA HIS A 375 -52.20 -6.21 32.73
C HIS A 375 -50.93 -5.38 33.00
N TRP A 376 -50.26 -4.97 31.92
CA TRP A 376 -49.19 -3.98 31.95
C TRP A 376 -49.73 -2.58 31.77
N GLU A 377 -49.40 -1.66 32.69
CA GLU A 377 -49.64 -0.24 32.54
C GLU A 377 -48.39 0.44 31.93
N VAL A 378 -48.56 1.17 30.83
CA VAL A 378 -47.49 1.92 30.16
C VAL A 378 -47.61 3.40 30.55
N SER A 379 -46.61 3.93 31.24
CA SER A 379 -46.58 5.34 31.70
C SER A 379 -45.47 6.17 31.07
N GLY A 380 -44.62 5.56 30.23
CA GLY A 380 -43.57 6.23 29.48
C GLY A 380 -43.31 5.52 28.16
N GLY A 381 -43.13 6.31 27.09
CA GLY A 381 -42.88 5.81 25.74
C GLY A 381 -44.09 5.13 25.10
N ASN A 382 -44.11 5.07 23.77
CA ASN A 382 -45.12 4.29 23.04
C ASN A 382 -44.49 2.99 22.55
N ILE A 383 -44.93 1.86 23.11
CA ILE A 383 -44.45 0.52 22.73
C ILE A 383 -45.29 -0.15 21.63
N GLY A 384 -46.28 0.56 21.07
CA GLY A 384 -47.08 0.08 19.95
C GLY A 384 -47.99 -1.11 20.29
N LYS A 385 -48.48 -1.17 21.53
CA LYS A 385 -49.37 -2.24 22.03
C LYS A 385 -50.77 -1.72 22.32
N THR A 386 -51.75 -2.56 22.02
CA THR A 386 -53.16 -2.34 22.38
C THR A 386 -53.43 -2.80 23.82
N GLU A 387 -54.54 -2.32 24.41
CA GLU A 387 -54.95 -2.72 25.77
C GLU A 387 -55.08 -4.23 25.95
N GLU A 388 -55.54 -4.95 24.92
CA GLU A 388 -55.70 -6.41 24.99
C GLU A 388 -54.36 -7.13 24.92
N GLU A 389 -53.39 -6.60 24.16
CA GLU A 389 -52.03 -7.15 24.11
C GLU A 389 -51.27 -6.90 25.42
N LEU A 390 -51.59 -5.83 26.16
CA LEU A 390 -50.99 -5.53 27.46
C LEU A 390 -51.41 -6.51 28.57
N LYS A 391 -52.44 -7.34 28.36
CA LYS A 391 -52.86 -8.40 29.30
C LYS A 391 -52.03 -9.68 29.19
N VAL A 392 -51.01 -9.70 28.32
CA VAL A 392 -50.15 -10.87 28.09
C VAL A 392 -48.86 -10.75 28.90
N SER A 393 -48.49 -11.83 29.59
CA SER A 393 -47.18 -11.99 30.23
C SER A 393 -46.61 -13.36 29.88
N PRO A 394 -45.42 -13.46 29.26
CA PRO A 394 -44.50 -12.37 28.91
C PRO A 394 -44.99 -11.49 27.75
N LEU A 395 -44.70 -10.19 27.81
CA LEU A 395 -44.98 -9.20 26.75
C LEU A 395 -43.70 -8.87 25.98
N SER A 396 -43.75 -8.89 24.64
CA SER A 396 -42.62 -8.51 23.78
C SER A 396 -42.93 -7.29 22.92
N PHE A 397 -41.97 -6.37 22.82
CA PHE A 397 -42.04 -5.16 22.01
C PHE A 397 -40.66 -4.73 21.50
N THR A 398 -40.62 -3.78 20.58
CA THR A 398 -39.39 -3.14 20.09
C THR A 398 -39.17 -1.85 20.85
N MET A 399 -37.97 -1.65 21.41
CA MET A 399 -37.65 -0.44 22.16
C MET A 399 -37.85 0.80 21.26
N PRO A 400 -38.74 1.74 21.62
CA PRO A 400 -38.93 2.96 20.86
C PRO A 400 -37.75 3.92 21.05
N ASP A 401 -37.71 4.98 20.24
CA ASP A 401 -36.80 6.11 20.48
C ASP A 401 -37.32 7.05 21.58
N ALA A 402 -37.67 6.47 22.73
CA ALA A 402 -38.07 7.16 23.96
C ALA A 402 -37.84 6.25 25.17
N ALA A 403 -37.72 6.81 26.36
CA ALA A 403 -37.72 6.02 27.60
C ALA A 403 -39.06 5.30 27.78
N VAL A 404 -39.00 4.06 28.26
CA VAL A 404 -40.18 3.21 28.50
C VAL A 404 -40.34 2.93 29.98
N LYS A 405 -41.57 3.11 30.48
CA LYS A 405 -41.93 2.76 31.85
C LYS A 405 -43.16 1.86 31.88
N LEU A 406 -42.99 0.67 32.44
CA LEU A 406 -43.98 -0.39 32.54
C LEU A 406 -44.21 -0.77 34.01
N THR A 407 -45.46 -0.92 34.40
CA THR A 407 -45.85 -1.43 35.72
C THR A 407 -46.73 -2.67 35.53
N ALA A 408 -46.39 -3.78 36.17
CA ALA A 408 -47.29 -4.93 36.27
C ALA A 408 -48.36 -4.63 37.33
N VAL A 409 -49.63 -4.73 36.93
CA VAL A 409 -50.81 -4.50 37.80
C VAL A 409 -51.38 -5.82 38.27
#